data_AF-A0A838G6M2-F1
#
_entry.id   AF-A0A838G6M2-F1
#
_cell.length_a   1.000
_cell.length_b   1.000
_cell.length_c   1.000
_cell.angle_alpha   90.00
_cell.angle_beta   90.00
_cell.angle_gamma   90.00
#
_symmetry.space_group_name_H-M   'P 1'
#
loop_
_entity.id
_entity.type
_entity.pdbx_description
1 polymer ?
#
loop_
_entity_poly.entity_id
_entity_poly.type
_entity_poly.pdbx_seq_one_letter_code
_entity_poly.pdbx_strand_id
1 'polypeptide(L)'
;MPVVEQPLGTAEQTNAANEAACVASKRQTVEMLDPLVIAEVRVEPVTFSALESNGQSVEASTVPGFVVPEHTVDTGCIIHEKAPAGCLGGVRITGFEIPGIRLPEVTVPERVLPDGTVQPAVTVPAREIEPVKIQGASVDRVCQVELDGGRSAVLRPSVLRPAALRPSVLRPSLLQPSISVDVENEDGEAVPFSAPPRTIGAVSAPAVSVAPASAPPQSLPYEPLAAEPEVDVARGKDNTAYVAPSNVLFDENRA
;
A
#
# COMPACT_ATOMS: atom_id res chain seq x y z
N MET A 1 -27.65 14.84 -16.27
CA MET A 1 -26.62 15.35 -15.35
C MET A 1 -25.28 14.82 -15.82
N PRO A 2 -24.23 15.67 -15.93
CA PRO A 2 -22.94 15.22 -16.44
C PRO A 2 -22.34 14.23 -15.43
N VAL A 3 -21.86 13.09 -15.93
CA VAL A 3 -20.90 12.26 -15.20
C VAL A 3 -19.75 13.19 -14.84
N VAL A 4 -19.50 13.40 -13.55
CA VAL A 4 -18.28 14.08 -13.13
C VAL A 4 -17.15 13.10 -13.44
N GLU A 5 -16.64 13.17 -14.67
CA GLU A 5 -15.42 12.50 -15.08
C GLU A 5 -14.29 13.10 -14.24
N GLN A 6 -14.02 12.48 -13.09
CA GLN A 6 -12.71 12.64 -12.47
C GLN A 6 -11.69 12.06 -13.45
N PRO A 7 -10.58 12.77 -13.73
CA PRO A 7 -9.61 12.32 -14.72
C PRO A 7 -9.12 10.92 -14.37
N LEU A 8 -9.37 9.97 -15.29
CA LEU A 8 -8.82 8.61 -15.32
C LEU A 8 -7.31 8.69 -15.59
N GLY A 9 -6.56 9.25 -14.64
CA GLY A 9 -5.12 9.11 -14.60
C GLY A 9 -4.79 7.89 -13.77
N THR A 10 -4.02 6.95 -14.32
CA THR A 10 -3.26 5.99 -13.51
C THR A 10 -2.41 6.80 -12.55
N ALA A 11 -2.82 6.85 -11.28
CA ALA A 11 -2.10 7.63 -10.29
C ALA A 11 -0.90 6.80 -9.85
N GLU A 12 0.20 6.94 -10.59
CA GLU A 12 1.52 6.48 -10.17
C GLU A 12 1.93 7.34 -8.97
N GLN A 13 1.71 6.82 -7.76
CA GLN A 13 2.24 7.40 -6.54
C GLN A 13 3.60 6.80 -6.29
N THR A 14 4.62 7.32 -6.98
CA THR A 14 5.99 7.09 -6.55
C THR A 14 6.27 7.91 -5.31
N ASN A 15 6.78 7.24 -4.28
CA ASN A 15 7.30 7.94 -3.13
C ASN A 15 8.60 8.61 -3.57
N ALA A 16 8.57 9.92 -3.83
CA ALA A 16 9.75 10.67 -4.29
C ALA A 16 10.98 10.48 -3.37
N ALA A 17 10.75 10.18 -2.09
CA ALA A 17 11.83 9.84 -1.16
C ALA A 17 12.50 8.48 -1.48
N ASN A 18 11.74 7.51 -1.97
CA ASN A 18 12.25 6.22 -2.43
C ASN A 18 12.98 6.35 -3.76
N GLU A 19 12.45 7.08 -4.73
CA GLU A 19 13.10 7.29 -6.03
C GLU A 19 14.51 7.86 -5.88
N ALA A 20 14.68 8.87 -5.02
CA ALA A 20 15.98 9.46 -4.76
C ALA A 20 16.92 8.51 -4.00
N ALA A 21 16.38 7.69 -3.10
CA ALA A 21 17.17 6.76 -2.28
C ALA A 21 17.60 5.51 -3.03
N CYS A 22 16.77 5.01 -3.95
CA CYS A 22 16.93 3.73 -4.65
C CYS A 22 17.76 3.83 -5.93
N VAL A 23 18.78 4.70 -5.94
CA VAL A 23 19.71 4.84 -7.06
C VAL A 23 21.03 4.15 -6.74
N ALA A 24 21.43 3.20 -7.58
CA ALA A 24 22.73 2.55 -7.46
C ALA A 24 23.87 3.57 -7.68
N SER A 25 24.96 3.44 -6.93
CA SER A 25 26.11 4.33 -7.05
C SER A 25 27.43 3.62 -6.81
N LYS A 26 28.55 4.32 -6.95
CA LYS A 26 29.87 3.76 -6.62
C LYS A 26 29.95 3.30 -5.16
N ARG A 27 29.16 3.90 -4.25
CA ARG A 27 29.16 3.65 -2.81
C ARG A 27 28.09 2.68 -2.34
N GLN A 28 27.11 2.32 -3.17
CA GLN A 28 26.02 1.43 -2.75
C GLN A 28 25.46 0.61 -3.90
N THR A 29 25.02 -0.60 -3.62
CA THR A 29 24.20 -1.41 -4.53
C THR A 29 22.75 -1.38 -4.06
N VAL A 30 21.82 -1.46 -4.99
CA VAL A 30 20.38 -1.39 -4.72
C VAL A 30 19.70 -2.61 -5.31
N GLU A 31 18.86 -3.25 -4.50
CA GLU A 31 17.94 -4.30 -4.90
C GLU A 31 16.52 -3.72 -4.83
N MET A 32 15.88 -3.57 -5.99
CA MET A 32 14.50 -3.08 -6.06
C MET A 32 13.54 -4.15 -5.56
N LEU A 33 12.56 -3.75 -4.75
CA LEU A 33 11.48 -4.62 -4.34
C LEU A 33 10.35 -4.52 -5.36
N ASP A 34 9.62 -5.62 -5.55
CA ASP A 34 8.59 -5.70 -6.58
C ASP A 34 7.47 -4.67 -6.31
N PRO A 35 7.09 -3.86 -7.31
CA PRO A 35 5.95 -2.96 -7.15
C PRO A 35 4.66 -3.77 -6.98
N LEU A 36 3.73 -3.22 -6.23
CA LEU A 36 2.43 -3.83 -6.00
C LEU A 36 1.36 -3.08 -6.79
N VAL A 37 0.66 -3.79 -7.66
CA VAL A 37 -0.48 -3.22 -8.42
C VAL A 37 -1.79 -3.49 -7.66
N ILE A 38 -2.52 -2.42 -7.35
CA ILE A 38 -3.87 -2.46 -6.79
C ILE A 38 -4.83 -2.20 -7.95
N ALA A 39 -5.57 -3.23 -8.35
CA ALA A 39 -6.47 -3.18 -9.50
C ALA A 39 -7.58 -2.12 -9.37
N GLU A 40 -8.02 -1.61 -10.52
CA GLU A 40 -9.20 -0.74 -10.66
C GLU A 40 -10.46 -1.42 -10.09
N VAL A 41 -11.30 -0.64 -9.39
CA VAL A 41 -12.65 -1.06 -9.00
C VAL A 41 -13.67 -0.21 -9.74
N ARG A 42 -14.43 -0.83 -10.65
CA ARG A 42 -15.47 -0.17 -11.44
C ARG A 42 -16.85 -0.56 -10.95
N VAL A 43 -17.70 0.45 -10.77
CA VAL A 43 -19.11 0.28 -10.45
C VAL A 43 -19.92 0.96 -11.54
N GLU A 44 -20.70 0.18 -12.28
CA GLU A 44 -21.54 0.69 -13.35
C GLU A 44 -22.73 1.50 -12.80
N PRO A 45 -23.22 2.52 -13.54
CA PRO A 45 -24.45 3.20 -13.20
C PRO A 45 -25.63 2.24 -13.12
N VAL A 46 -26.50 2.43 -12.13
CA VAL A 46 -27.74 1.65 -11.98
C VAL A 46 -28.88 2.51 -12.46
N THR A 47 -29.58 2.05 -13.50
CA THR A 47 -30.77 2.73 -14.04
C THR A 47 -32.02 2.02 -13.59
N PHE A 48 -32.95 2.78 -13.01
CA PHE A 48 -34.32 2.38 -12.71
C PHE A 48 -35.21 2.90 -13.82
N SER A 49 -35.83 1.98 -14.57
CA SER A 49 -36.72 2.34 -15.67
C SER A 49 -37.93 3.12 -15.18
N ALA A 50 -38.48 3.95 -16.06
CA ALA A 50 -39.79 4.55 -15.84
C ALA A 50 -40.83 3.44 -15.68
N LEU A 51 -41.83 3.68 -14.82
CA LEU A 51 -42.94 2.76 -14.59
C LEU A 51 -44.18 3.40 -15.16
N GLU A 52 -44.85 2.71 -16.09
CA GLU A 52 -46.15 3.13 -16.61
C GLU A 52 -47.20 2.09 -16.24
N SER A 53 -48.30 2.54 -15.66
CA SER A 53 -49.47 1.69 -15.37
C SER A 53 -50.73 2.55 -15.43
N ASN A 54 -51.73 2.11 -16.20
CA ASN A 54 -53.04 2.78 -16.33
C ASN A 54 -52.96 4.27 -16.67
N GLY A 55 -52.05 4.67 -17.57
CA GLY A 55 -51.87 6.06 -17.98
C GLY A 55 -51.11 6.94 -16.99
N GLN A 56 -50.62 6.36 -15.88
CA GLN A 56 -49.81 7.05 -14.89
C GLN A 56 -48.35 6.62 -15.00
N SER A 57 -47.43 7.56 -14.84
CA SER A 57 -46.00 7.34 -15.01
C SER A 57 -45.18 7.78 -13.81
N VAL A 58 -44.21 6.95 -13.40
CA VAL A 58 -43.09 7.35 -12.53
C VAL A 58 -41.86 7.49 -13.41
N GLU A 59 -41.16 8.62 -13.31
CA GLU A 59 -39.96 8.88 -14.12
C GLU A 59 -38.84 7.89 -13.83
N ALA A 60 -38.04 7.63 -14.87
CA ALA A 60 -36.81 6.87 -14.73
C ALA A 60 -35.81 7.64 -13.85
N SER A 61 -34.98 6.92 -13.12
CA SER A 61 -33.88 7.52 -12.38
C SER A 61 -32.60 6.72 -12.50
N THR A 62 -31.46 7.41 -12.48
CA THR A 62 -30.15 6.77 -12.59
C THR A 62 -29.31 7.14 -11.39
N VAL A 63 -28.73 6.12 -10.76
CA VAL A 63 -27.67 6.28 -9.78
C VAL A 63 -26.35 6.19 -10.50
N PRO A 64 -25.49 7.24 -10.44
CA PRO A 64 -24.23 7.25 -11.16
C PRO A 64 -23.31 6.14 -10.64
N GLY A 65 -22.58 5.54 -11.58
CA GLY A 65 -21.46 4.67 -11.30
C GLY A 65 -20.24 5.47 -10.83
N PHE A 66 -19.18 4.76 -10.45
CA PHE A 66 -17.89 5.36 -10.14
C PHE A 66 -16.75 4.40 -10.43
N VAL A 67 -15.55 4.94 -10.54
CA VAL A 67 -14.31 4.19 -10.74
C VAL A 67 -13.34 4.56 -9.63
N VAL A 68 -12.81 3.55 -8.94
CA VAL A 68 -11.59 3.70 -8.15
C VAL A 68 -10.45 3.29 -9.07
N PRO A 69 -9.54 4.20 -9.43
CA PRO A 69 -8.49 3.91 -10.40
C PRO A 69 -7.52 2.84 -9.90
N GLU A 70 -6.82 2.21 -10.84
CA GLU A 70 -5.66 1.38 -10.52
C GLU A 70 -4.55 2.23 -9.87
N HIS A 71 -3.88 1.65 -8.88
CA HIS A 71 -2.73 2.26 -8.22
C HIS A 71 -1.55 1.31 -8.23
N THR A 72 -0.36 1.81 -8.59
CA THR A 72 0.89 1.09 -8.37
C THR A 72 1.57 1.63 -7.13
N VAL A 73 1.86 0.75 -6.18
CA VAL A 73 2.57 1.05 -4.94
C VAL A 73 4.03 0.68 -5.11
N ASP A 74 4.90 1.68 -5.01
CA ASP A 74 6.34 1.47 -4.87
C ASP A 74 6.64 0.85 -3.49
N THR A 75 7.04 -0.43 -3.49
CA THR A 75 7.38 -1.15 -2.26
C THR A 75 8.82 -0.88 -1.82
N GLY A 76 9.56 -0.01 -2.51
CA GLY A 76 10.87 0.48 -2.14
C GLY A 76 12.02 -0.40 -2.60
N CYS A 77 13.12 -0.37 -1.85
CA CYS A 77 14.34 -1.10 -2.19
C CYS A 77 15.15 -1.47 -0.94
N ILE A 78 16.07 -2.41 -1.11
CA ILE A 78 17.14 -2.73 -0.17
C ILE A 78 18.43 -2.10 -0.69
N ILE A 79 19.08 -1.30 0.16
CA ILE A 79 20.30 -0.56 -0.16
C ILE A 79 21.43 -1.13 0.67
N HIS A 80 22.45 -1.63 -0.02
CA HIS A 80 23.66 -2.13 0.59
C HIS A 80 24.79 -1.13 0.38
N GLU A 81 25.26 -0.53 1.45
CA GLU A 81 26.39 0.39 1.40
C GLU A 81 27.69 -0.39 1.30
N LYS A 82 28.63 0.11 0.50
CA LYS A 82 29.98 -0.43 0.48
C LYS A 82 30.74 0.00 1.72
N ALA A 83 31.46 -0.94 2.31
CA ALA A 83 32.36 -0.69 3.41
C ALA A 83 33.83 -0.78 2.96
N PRO A 84 34.73 -0.03 3.63
CA PRO A 84 36.16 -0.29 3.51
C PRO A 84 36.49 -1.69 4.06
N ALA A 85 37.71 -2.15 3.80
CA ALA A 85 38.20 -3.41 4.34
C ALA A 85 38.08 -3.41 5.88
N GLY A 86 37.65 -4.54 6.47
CA GLY A 86 37.52 -4.68 7.92
C GLY A 86 36.23 -4.11 8.52
N CYS A 87 35.29 -3.66 7.69
CA CYS A 87 33.96 -3.25 8.12
C CYS A 87 32.88 -3.97 7.31
N LEU A 88 31.71 -4.13 7.91
CA LEU A 88 30.49 -4.54 7.22
C LEU A 88 29.69 -3.31 6.83
N GLY A 89 29.32 -3.24 5.55
CA GLY A 89 28.49 -2.18 5.00
C GLY A 89 27.16 -2.03 5.73
N GLY A 90 26.70 -0.78 5.85
CA GLY A 90 25.35 -0.49 6.31
C GLY A 90 24.31 -1.07 5.36
N VAL A 91 23.13 -1.35 5.89
CA VAL A 91 21.99 -1.81 5.09
C VAL A 91 20.76 -1.01 5.47
N ARG A 92 20.03 -0.55 4.46
CA ARG A 92 18.79 0.19 4.63
C ARG A 92 17.71 -0.38 3.72
N ILE A 93 16.56 -0.66 4.30
CA ILE A 93 15.33 -1.02 3.59
C ILE A 93 14.44 0.22 3.64
N THR A 94 14.03 0.75 2.49
CA THR A 94 13.17 1.94 2.47
C THR A 94 11.76 1.65 2.97
N GLY A 95 11.05 2.70 3.40
CA GLY A 95 9.63 2.60 3.75
C GLY A 95 8.74 2.60 2.51
N PHE A 96 7.44 2.43 2.72
CA PHE A 96 6.42 2.55 1.67
C PHE A 96 5.07 2.96 2.26
N GLU A 97 4.15 3.35 1.39
CA GLU A 97 2.79 3.73 1.74
C GLU A 97 1.79 3.00 0.84
N ILE A 98 0.85 2.27 1.45
CA ILE A 98 -0.31 1.75 0.73
C ILE A 98 -1.36 2.86 0.74
N PRO A 99 -1.83 3.36 -0.42
CA PRO A 99 -2.78 4.45 -0.46
C PRO A 99 -4.10 4.04 0.20
N GLY A 100 -4.71 5.03 0.85
CA GLY A 100 -6.08 4.94 1.32
C GLY A 100 -7.05 4.77 0.15
N ILE A 101 -8.30 4.45 0.45
CA ILE A 101 -9.34 4.30 -0.55
C ILE A 101 -10.65 4.83 -0.01
N ARG A 102 -11.38 5.54 -0.87
CA ARG A 102 -12.71 6.08 -0.57
C ARG A 102 -13.73 5.50 -1.53
N LEU A 103 -14.68 4.75 -0.99
CA LEU A 103 -15.92 4.39 -1.67
C LEU A 103 -16.91 5.54 -1.48
N PRO A 104 -17.37 6.20 -2.56
CA PRO A 104 -18.21 7.37 -2.45
C PRO A 104 -19.59 7.03 -1.86
N GLU A 105 -20.20 8.06 -1.28
CA GLU A 105 -21.61 8.06 -0.93
C GLU A 105 -22.46 7.85 -2.18
N VAL A 106 -23.57 7.13 -2.03
CA VAL A 106 -24.52 6.93 -3.11
C VAL A 106 -25.93 7.11 -2.59
N THR A 107 -26.72 7.88 -3.34
CA THR A 107 -28.12 8.19 -3.02
C THR A 107 -29.03 7.63 -4.10
N VAL A 108 -30.02 6.84 -3.69
CA VAL A 108 -31.20 6.58 -4.52
C VAL A 108 -32.11 7.80 -4.38
N PRO A 109 -32.42 8.51 -5.47
CA PRO A 109 -33.25 9.71 -5.40
C PRO A 109 -34.67 9.37 -4.92
N GLU A 110 -35.37 10.36 -4.39
CA GLU A 110 -36.80 10.23 -4.10
C GLU A 110 -37.58 9.88 -5.38
N ARG A 111 -38.76 9.26 -5.20
CA ARG A 111 -39.72 9.08 -6.29
C ARG A 111 -41.09 9.52 -5.82
N VAL A 112 -41.77 10.27 -6.67
CA VAL A 112 -43.17 10.67 -6.48
C VAL A 112 -44.04 9.66 -7.21
N LEU A 113 -45.01 9.09 -6.50
CA LEU A 113 -46.00 8.18 -7.05
C LEU A 113 -47.20 8.94 -7.63
N PRO A 114 -48.03 8.29 -8.46
CA PRO A 114 -49.15 8.98 -9.11
C PRO A 114 -50.22 9.55 -8.17
N ASP A 115 -50.37 9.00 -6.96
CA ASP A 115 -51.25 9.51 -5.90
C ASP A 115 -50.66 10.71 -5.13
N GLY A 116 -49.45 11.15 -5.50
CA GLY A 116 -48.68 12.18 -4.81
C GLY A 116 -47.86 11.68 -3.63
N THR A 117 -47.90 10.38 -3.31
CA THR A 117 -47.07 9.79 -2.24
C THR A 117 -45.59 9.89 -2.62
N VAL A 118 -44.79 10.51 -1.73
CA VAL A 118 -43.35 10.63 -1.91
C VAL A 118 -42.65 9.48 -1.20
N GLN A 119 -41.93 8.64 -1.96
CA GLN A 119 -40.97 7.72 -1.37
C GLN A 119 -39.61 8.44 -1.24
N PRO A 120 -39.11 8.63 -0.01
CA PRO A 120 -37.95 9.49 0.23
C PRO A 120 -36.66 8.91 -0.35
N ALA A 121 -35.71 9.79 -0.63
CA ALA A 121 -34.36 9.40 -1.01
C ALA A 121 -33.71 8.55 0.10
N VAL A 122 -32.87 7.59 -0.29
CA VAL A 122 -32.12 6.74 0.64
C VAL A 122 -30.65 6.81 0.28
N THR A 123 -29.80 7.11 1.27
CA THR A 123 -28.37 7.34 1.08
C THR A 123 -27.55 6.26 1.80
N VAL A 124 -26.56 5.70 1.10
CA VAL A 124 -25.48 4.91 1.72
C VAL A 124 -24.28 5.81 1.91
N PRO A 125 -23.82 6.04 3.16
CA PRO A 125 -22.71 6.94 3.42
C PRO A 125 -21.42 6.43 2.76
N ALA A 126 -20.53 7.36 2.44
CA ALA A 126 -19.19 7.05 1.99
C ALA A 126 -18.44 6.17 3.01
N ARG A 127 -17.53 5.34 2.51
CA ARG A 127 -16.63 4.52 3.34
C ARG A 127 -15.20 4.79 2.93
N GLU A 128 -14.34 5.01 3.91
CA GLU A 128 -12.95 5.36 3.68
C GLU A 128 -12.04 4.52 4.57
N ILE A 129 -10.88 4.15 4.02
CA ILE A 129 -9.78 3.55 4.75
C ILE A 129 -8.57 4.46 4.56
N GLU A 130 -7.94 4.80 5.67
CA GLU A 130 -6.73 5.61 5.71
C GLU A 130 -5.52 4.90 5.06
N PRO A 131 -4.57 5.66 4.51
CA PRO A 131 -3.31 5.10 4.03
C PRO A 131 -2.54 4.35 5.12
N VAL A 132 -1.86 3.26 4.74
CA VAL A 132 -0.99 2.49 5.64
C VAL A 132 0.46 2.83 5.34
N LYS A 133 1.14 3.48 6.30
CA LYS A 133 2.55 3.89 6.18
C LYS A 133 3.45 2.94 6.94
N ILE A 134 4.43 2.35 6.26
CA ILE A 134 5.47 1.54 6.87
C ILE A 134 6.80 2.28 6.82
N GLN A 135 7.41 2.42 7.98
CA GLN A 135 8.76 2.96 8.08
C GLN A 135 9.78 1.96 7.56
N GLY A 136 10.83 2.49 6.94
CA GLY A 136 12.00 1.70 6.60
C GLY A 136 12.73 1.18 7.84
N ALA A 137 13.70 0.32 7.62
CA ALA A 137 14.59 -0.18 8.66
C ALA A 137 16.03 -0.03 8.19
N SER A 138 16.94 0.29 9.11
CA SER A 138 18.35 0.42 8.77
C SER A 138 19.24 -0.05 9.89
N VAL A 139 20.42 -0.50 9.49
CA VAL A 139 21.57 -0.66 10.38
C VAL A 139 22.73 0.06 9.74
N ASP A 140 23.42 0.86 10.54
CA ASP A 140 24.60 1.58 10.09
C ASP A 140 25.76 0.63 9.82
N ARG A 141 26.77 1.14 9.13
CA ARG A 141 28.04 0.45 8.94
C ARG A 141 28.65 0.08 10.29
N VAL A 142 29.04 -1.18 10.44
CA VAL A 142 29.71 -1.67 11.64
C VAL A 142 31.16 -1.98 11.28
N CYS A 143 32.09 -1.51 12.11
CA CYS A 143 33.50 -1.85 12.02
C CYS A 143 33.92 -2.64 13.26
N GLN A 144 35.11 -3.23 13.20
CA GLN A 144 35.77 -4.02 14.24
C GLN A 144 35.23 -3.80 15.67
N VAL A 145 34.76 -4.90 16.27
CA VAL A 145 34.49 -4.99 17.70
C VAL A 145 35.52 -5.95 18.30
N GLU A 146 36.20 -5.51 19.35
CA GLU A 146 37.09 -6.36 20.12
C GLU A 146 36.22 -7.27 21.00
N LEU A 147 36.37 -8.59 20.86
CA LEU A 147 35.63 -9.56 21.68
C LEU A 147 36.46 -9.95 22.91
N ASP A 148 35.78 -10.31 23.99
CA ASP A 148 36.40 -10.92 25.18
C ASP A 148 37.25 -12.13 24.77
N GLY A 149 38.55 -12.09 25.09
CA GLY A 149 39.53 -13.10 24.65
C GLY A 149 40.41 -12.69 23.47
N GLY A 150 40.37 -11.42 23.04
CA GLY A 150 41.37 -10.82 22.15
C GLY A 150 41.21 -11.15 20.67
N ARG A 151 40.04 -11.66 20.25
CA ARG A 151 39.74 -11.93 18.84
C ARG A 151 38.81 -10.85 18.29
N SER A 152 39.15 -10.31 17.13
CA SER A 152 38.32 -9.30 16.47
C SER A 152 37.25 -9.95 15.59
N ALA A 153 36.03 -9.42 15.62
CA ALA A 153 35.01 -9.77 14.63
C ALA A 153 34.15 -8.55 14.30
N VAL A 154 33.47 -8.58 13.16
CA VAL A 154 32.39 -7.63 12.88
C VAL A 154 31.10 -8.41 12.70
N LEU A 155 30.08 -8.03 13.44
CA LEU A 155 28.74 -8.61 13.33
C LEU A 155 27.75 -7.50 12.98
N ARG A 156 27.00 -7.71 11.90
CA ARG A 156 25.85 -6.88 11.55
C ARG A 156 24.58 -7.71 11.72
N PRO A 157 23.63 -7.29 12.58
CA PRO A 157 22.37 -8.00 12.75
C PRO A 157 21.55 -7.96 11.45
N SER A 158 20.51 -8.81 11.40
CA SER A 158 19.52 -8.75 10.33
C SER A 158 18.74 -7.44 10.40
N VAL A 159 18.39 -6.90 9.24
CA VAL A 159 17.47 -5.76 9.12
C VAL A 159 16.15 -6.28 8.60
N LEU A 160 15.04 -5.89 9.22
CA LEU A 160 13.69 -6.33 8.85
C LEU A 160 12.76 -5.12 8.75
N ARG A 161 12.13 -4.97 7.60
CA ARG A 161 10.94 -4.13 7.45
C ARG A 161 9.70 -5.04 7.55
N PRO A 162 8.75 -4.76 8.45
CA PRO A 162 7.58 -5.61 8.64
C PRO A 162 6.66 -5.60 7.42
N ALA A 163 5.80 -6.61 7.35
CA ALA A 163 4.71 -6.67 6.38
C ALA A 163 3.67 -5.58 6.65
N ALA A 164 2.86 -5.24 5.65
CA ALA A 164 1.73 -4.34 5.78
C ALA A 164 0.45 -4.96 5.24
N LEU A 165 -0.67 -4.60 5.85
CA LEU A 165 -2.00 -4.96 5.41
C LEU A 165 -2.90 -3.73 5.43
N ARG A 166 -3.46 -3.36 4.28
CA ARG A 166 -4.65 -2.52 4.20
C ARG A 166 -5.87 -3.45 4.14
N PRO A 167 -6.78 -3.42 5.12
CA PRO A 167 -7.95 -4.29 5.10
C PRO A 167 -8.89 -3.91 3.95
N SER A 168 -9.78 -4.83 3.58
CA SER A 168 -10.84 -4.55 2.61
C SER A 168 -11.84 -3.53 3.16
N VAL A 169 -12.38 -2.69 2.29
CA VAL A 169 -13.53 -1.83 2.61
C VAL A 169 -14.79 -2.36 1.93
N LEU A 170 -15.92 -2.29 2.63
CA LEU A 170 -17.23 -2.68 2.12
C LEU A 170 -18.21 -1.51 2.31
N ARG A 171 -18.80 -1.07 1.20
CA ARG A 171 -20.02 -0.28 1.22
C ARG A 171 -21.21 -1.25 1.09
N PRO A 172 -22.12 -1.32 2.08
CA PRO A 172 -23.22 -2.28 2.05
C PRO A 172 -24.20 -1.99 0.90
N SER A 173 -24.97 -3.01 0.53
CA SER A 173 -26.09 -2.86 -0.39
C SER A 173 -27.18 -1.98 0.22
N LEU A 174 -27.94 -1.33 -0.65
CA LEU A 174 -29.12 -0.57 -0.27
C LEU A 174 -30.35 -1.17 -0.94
N LEU A 175 -31.41 -1.33 -0.15
CA LEU A 175 -32.72 -1.73 -0.62
C LEU A 175 -33.72 -0.64 -0.26
N GLN A 176 -34.37 -0.06 -1.26
CA GLN A 176 -35.57 0.72 -1.08
C GLN A 176 -36.77 -0.19 -1.38
N PRO A 177 -37.68 -0.41 -0.41
CA PRO A 177 -38.74 -1.40 -0.54
C PRO A 177 -39.76 -1.01 -1.62
N SER A 178 -40.53 -2.01 -2.07
CA SER A 178 -41.71 -1.75 -2.87
C SER A 178 -42.73 -0.95 -2.08
N ILE A 179 -43.52 -0.16 -2.79
CA ILE A 179 -44.62 0.61 -2.23
C ILE A 179 -45.83 0.44 -3.15
N SER A 180 -46.99 0.24 -2.56
CA SER A 180 -48.25 0.14 -3.29
C SER A 180 -49.17 1.25 -2.80
N VAL A 181 -49.83 1.91 -3.75
CA VAL A 181 -50.78 3.01 -3.51
C VAL A 181 -52.01 2.77 -4.37
N ASP A 182 -53.17 3.21 -3.90
CA ASP A 182 -54.39 3.19 -4.69
C ASP A 182 -54.52 4.53 -5.41
N VAL A 183 -54.76 4.50 -6.72
CA VAL A 183 -54.89 5.72 -7.52
C VAL A 183 -56.24 5.75 -8.20
N GLU A 184 -56.93 6.90 -8.09
CA GLU A 184 -58.24 7.09 -8.69
C GLU A 184 -58.11 7.27 -10.21
N ASN A 185 -58.89 6.48 -10.96
CA ASN A 185 -59.05 6.63 -12.41
C ASN A 185 -60.04 7.76 -12.75
N GLU A 186 -60.21 8.04 -14.06
CA GLU A 186 -61.19 9.03 -14.56
C GLU A 186 -62.63 8.77 -14.09
N ASP A 187 -62.98 7.50 -13.84
CA ASP A 187 -64.30 7.09 -13.33
C ASP A 187 -64.45 7.18 -11.80
N GLY A 188 -63.41 7.62 -11.08
CA GLY A 188 -63.38 7.66 -9.61
C GLY A 188 -63.20 6.29 -8.95
N GLU A 189 -62.87 5.24 -9.72
CA GLU A 189 -62.54 3.92 -9.19
C GLU A 189 -61.06 3.88 -8.76
N ALA A 190 -60.80 3.34 -7.56
CA ALA A 190 -59.45 3.17 -7.02
C ALA A 190 -58.77 1.95 -7.64
N VAL A 191 -57.62 2.16 -8.28
CA VAL A 191 -56.84 1.09 -8.92
C VAL A 191 -55.45 1.00 -8.28
N PRO A 192 -55.00 -0.20 -7.89
CA PRO A 192 -53.71 -0.36 -7.23
C PRO A 192 -52.56 -0.12 -8.20
N PHE A 193 -51.65 0.77 -7.81
CA PHE A 193 -50.35 0.98 -8.43
C PHE A 193 -49.26 0.41 -7.51
N SER A 194 -48.34 -0.39 -8.04
CA SER A 194 -47.23 -0.95 -7.26
C SER A 194 -45.88 -0.59 -7.89
N ALA A 195 -45.06 0.11 -7.12
CA ALA A 195 -43.70 0.42 -7.51
C ALA A 195 -42.74 -0.67 -6.99
N PRO A 196 -41.96 -1.35 -7.86
CA PRO A 196 -41.02 -2.39 -7.45
C PRO A 196 -39.93 -1.84 -6.52
N PRO A 197 -39.25 -2.73 -5.76
CA PRO A 197 -38.11 -2.34 -4.95
C PRO A 197 -36.96 -1.84 -5.84
N ARG A 198 -36.19 -0.88 -5.32
CA ARG A 198 -34.95 -0.41 -5.96
C ARG A 198 -33.76 -0.91 -5.14
N THR A 199 -32.79 -1.53 -5.80
CA THR A 199 -31.62 -2.11 -5.13
C THR A 199 -30.33 -1.56 -5.72
N ILE A 200 -29.39 -1.22 -4.85
CA ILE A 200 -28.00 -0.95 -5.20
C ILE A 200 -27.15 -2.03 -4.56
N GLY A 201 -26.32 -2.68 -5.37
CA GLY A 201 -25.40 -3.72 -4.92
C GLY A 201 -24.37 -3.20 -3.92
N ALA A 202 -23.91 -4.10 -3.04
CA ALA A 202 -22.74 -3.82 -2.21
C ALA A 202 -21.50 -3.65 -3.09
N VAL A 203 -20.58 -2.80 -2.66
CA VAL A 203 -19.30 -2.58 -3.35
C VAL A 203 -18.19 -2.86 -2.37
N SER A 204 -17.24 -3.70 -2.76
CA SER A 204 -16.04 -3.98 -1.96
C SER A 204 -14.80 -3.60 -2.73
N ALA A 205 -13.86 -2.96 -2.03
CA ALA A 205 -12.49 -2.89 -2.51
C ALA A 205 -11.63 -3.88 -1.72
N PRO A 206 -10.76 -4.65 -2.42
CA PRO A 206 -10.05 -5.76 -1.80
C PRO A 206 -9.01 -5.30 -0.79
N ALA A 207 -8.70 -6.21 0.14
CA ALA A 207 -7.55 -6.08 1.02
C ALA A 207 -6.26 -6.13 0.20
N VAL A 208 -5.25 -5.41 0.65
CA VAL A 208 -3.95 -5.29 -0.03
C VAL A 208 -2.85 -5.60 0.97
N SER A 209 -1.95 -6.50 0.61
CA SER A 209 -0.86 -6.95 1.47
C SER A 209 0.49 -6.73 0.79
N VAL A 210 1.45 -6.21 1.53
CA VAL A 210 2.85 -6.09 1.10
C VAL A 210 3.70 -6.99 2.00
N ALA A 211 4.48 -7.86 1.37
CA ALA A 211 5.36 -8.80 2.06
C ALA A 211 6.44 -8.06 2.88
N PRO A 212 6.93 -8.67 3.98
CA PRO A 212 8.08 -8.13 4.69
C PRO A 212 9.32 -8.18 3.79
N ALA A 213 10.26 -7.27 4.03
CA ALA A 213 11.55 -7.28 3.36
C ALA A 213 12.65 -7.42 4.42
N SER A 214 13.68 -8.20 4.14
CA SER A 214 14.76 -8.43 5.10
C SER A 214 16.12 -8.49 4.43
N ALA A 215 17.13 -8.04 5.16
CA ALA A 215 18.53 -8.28 4.82
C ALA A 215 19.14 -9.20 5.88
N PRO A 216 19.80 -10.29 5.48
CA PRO A 216 20.32 -11.27 6.41
C PRO A 216 21.44 -10.69 7.27
N PRO A 217 21.68 -11.27 8.47
CA PRO A 217 22.83 -10.92 9.27
C PRO A 217 24.11 -11.26 8.51
N GLN A 218 25.17 -10.51 8.78
CA GLN A 218 26.49 -10.77 8.21
C GLN A 218 27.53 -10.79 9.32
N SER A 219 28.52 -11.66 9.14
CA SER A 219 29.72 -11.71 9.97
C SER A 219 30.95 -11.57 9.09
N LEU A 220 31.94 -10.84 9.61
CA LEU A 220 33.28 -10.78 9.05
C LEU A 220 34.24 -11.28 10.12
N PRO A 221 34.66 -12.56 10.05
CA PRO A 221 35.64 -13.09 11.00
C PRO A 221 37.02 -12.51 10.70
N TYR A 222 37.78 -12.23 11.76
CA TYR A 222 39.22 -12.08 11.65
C TYR A 222 39.87 -13.40 12.04
N GLU A 223 40.91 -13.75 11.30
CA GLU A 223 41.73 -14.94 11.54
C GLU A 223 43.20 -14.52 11.68
N PRO A 224 44.00 -15.21 12.51
CA PRO A 224 45.43 -14.95 12.58
C PRO A 224 46.10 -15.16 11.22
N LEU A 225 47.01 -14.27 10.85
CA LEU A 225 47.82 -14.41 9.66
C LEU A 225 48.86 -15.52 9.89
N ALA A 226 48.90 -16.52 9.01
CA ALA A 226 49.73 -17.71 9.21
C ALA A 226 51.24 -17.42 9.39
N ALA A 227 51.73 -16.33 8.77
CA ALA A 227 53.12 -15.91 8.89
C ALA A 227 53.39 -15.10 10.17
N GLU A 228 52.38 -14.41 10.70
CA GLU A 228 52.49 -13.48 11.83
C GLU A 228 51.23 -13.61 12.69
N PRO A 229 51.19 -14.52 13.68
CA PRO A 229 49.99 -14.81 14.47
C PRO A 229 49.44 -13.64 15.28
N GLU A 230 50.25 -12.59 15.49
CA GLU A 230 49.84 -11.34 16.14
C GLU A 230 49.06 -10.41 15.19
N VAL A 231 49.03 -10.70 13.88
CA VAL A 231 48.29 -9.93 12.89
C VAL A 231 47.00 -10.67 12.54
N ASP A 232 45.87 -10.03 12.80
CA ASP A 232 44.56 -10.51 12.42
C ASP A 232 44.25 -10.07 10.98
N VAL A 233 43.70 -10.97 10.17
CA VAL A 233 43.27 -10.70 8.78
C VAL A 233 41.78 -10.99 8.60
N ALA A 234 41.06 -10.02 8.06
CA ALA A 234 39.68 -10.18 7.59
C ALA A 234 39.65 -10.15 6.07
N ARG A 235 39.14 -11.22 5.47
CA ARG A 235 39.01 -11.34 4.00
C ARG A 235 37.55 -11.12 3.61
N GLY A 236 37.29 -10.01 2.94
CA GLY A 236 36.02 -9.77 2.24
C GLY A 236 36.08 -10.27 0.80
N LYS A 237 34.97 -10.12 0.07
CA LYS A 237 34.86 -10.56 -1.33
C LYS A 237 35.82 -9.82 -2.26
N ASP A 238 35.98 -8.52 -2.05
CA ASP A 238 36.74 -7.62 -2.93
C ASP A 238 37.89 -6.89 -2.19
N ASN A 239 38.08 -7.18 -0.90
CA ASN A 239 39.02 -6.46 -0.05
C ASN A 239 39.58 -7.35 1.06
N THR A 240 40.74 -6.98 1.58
CA THR A 240 41.38 -7.65 2.72
C THR A 240 41.84 -6.58 3.69
N ALA A 241 41.52 -6.75 4.97
CA ALA A 241 41.98 -5.89 6.05
C ALA A 241 42.94 -6.66 6.95
N TYR A 242 43.92 -5.93 7.44
CA TYR A 242 44.88 -6.41 8.43
C TYR A 242 44.76 -5.53 9.67
N VAL A 243 44.77 -6.17 10.82
CA VAL A 243 44.83 -5.53 12.13
C VAL A 243 46.11 -6.04 12.77
N ALA A 244 47.06 -5.14 12.97
CA ALA A 244 48.33 -5.44 13.60
C ALA A 244 48.47 -4.57 14.86
N PRO A 245 48.94 -5.13 15.98
CA PRO A 245 49.19 -4.36 17.19
C PRO A 245 50.37 -3.40 16.98
N SER A 246 50.48 -2.37 17.82
CA SER A 246 51.46 -1.30 17.63
C SER A 246 52.91 -1.81 17.64
N ASN A 247 53.21 -2.80 18.49
CA ASN A 247 54.51 -3.46 18.60
C ASN A 247 54.94 -4.20 17.32
N VAL A 248 54.00 -4.59 16.46
CA VAL A 248 54.30 -5.19 15.14
C VAL A 248 54.56 -4.10 14.09
N LEU A 249 53.90 -2.96 14.20
CA LEU A 249 53.99 -1.87 13.21
C LEU A 249 55.13 -0.89 13.50
N PHE A 250 55.50 -0.73 14.77
CA PHE A 250 56.46 0.25 15.22
C PHE A 250 57.53 -0.43 16.07
N ASP A 251 58.80 -0.15 15.76
CA ASP A 251 59.93 -0.55 16.57
C ASP A 251 59.99 0.37 17.81
N GLU A 252 59.16 0.08 18.81
CA GLU A 252 59.08 0.83 20.07
C GLU A 252 60.39 0.72 20.90
N ASN A 253 61.37 -0.08 20.46
CA ASN A 253 62.66 -0.30 21.12
C ASN A 253 63.85 0.44 20.47
N ARG A 254 63.64 1.29 19.46
CA ARG A 254 64.68 2.23 18.98
C ARG A 254 64.68 3.51 19.81
N ALA A 255 65.27 3.45 21.00
CA ALA A 255 65.72 4.60 21.78
C ALA A 255 67.25 4.79 21.64
#